data_AF-A0A1M7SHY5-F1
#
_entry.id   AF-A0A1M7SHY5-F1
#
_cell.length_a   1.000
_cell.length_b   1.000
_cell.length_c   1.000
_cell.angle_alpha   90.00
_cell.angle_beta   90.00
_cell.angle_gamma   90.00
#
_symmetry.space_group_name_H-M   'P 1'
#
loop_
_entity.id
_entity.type
_entity.pdbx_description
1 polymer ?
#
loop_
_entity_poly.entity_id
_entity_poly.type
_entity_poly.pdbx_seq_one_letter_code
_entity_poly.pdbx_strand_id
1 'polypeptide(L)'
;MIGNENELLGVILEQEQAIPILSMDALLKKYEQYFVEFTESHEKEAVEEISVLAFKIADSLFGLESDYVDSISKLSSITPIDNAPSAVLGVMNYRQENVIVLDLLESNKGLIEELQDEKFKENKRVIILRNGEFKVGILADKLEGIFKTQPSLITTSSMMQSEEKLIRGFMQLRGFTVPLINPKNVISSTNSFKDLIIKEIEKHSSQAKKEKRSKKRG
;
A
#
# COMPACT_ATOMS: atom_id res chain seq x y z
N MET A 1 -23.13 -4.13 -48.26
CA MET A 1 -21.72 -3.80 -47.95
C MET A 1 -21.50 -2.35 -48.35
N ILE A 2 -21.44 -1.44 -47.37
CA ILE A 2 -21.14 -0.02 -47.62
C ILE A 2 -19.97 0.28 -46.68
N GLY A 3 -18.75 0.22 -47.21
CA GLY A 3 -17.55 0.68 -46.52
C GLY A 3 -17.54 2.21 -46.55
N ASN A 4 -17.41 2.84 -45.39
CA ASN A 4 -17.50 4.29 -45.25
C ASN A 4 -16.18 4.93 -45.72
N GLU A 5 -16.21 5.73 -46.78
CA GLU A 5 -15.04 6.23 -47.55
C GLU A 5 -14.19 7.31 -46.84
N ASN A 6 -14.25 7.45 -45.50
CA ASN A 6 -13.71 8.64 -44.80
C ASN A 6 -12.61 8.39 -43.75
N GLU A 7 -12.03 7.18 -43.63
CA GLU A 7 -10.98 6.93 -42.61
C GLU A 7 -9.60 7.48 -42.99
N LEU A 8 -9.27 7.61 -44.28
CA LEU A 8 -7.95 8.03 -44.77
C LEU A 8 -8.06 9.37 -45.51
N LEU A 9 -7.43 10.42 -44.96
CA LEU A 9 -7.38 11.77 -45.57
C LEU A 9 -6.30 11.90 -46.64
N GLY A 10 -5.28 11.04 -46.62
CA GLY A 10 -4.19 11.06 -47.59
C GLY A 10 -3.04 10.17 -47.17
N VAL A 11 -1.95 10.19 -47.94
CA VAL A 11 -0.72 9.47 -47.65
C VAL A 11 0.45 10.41 -47.92
N ILE A 12 1.35 10.57 -46.96
CA ILE A 12 2.62 11.26 -47.16
C ILE A 12 3.64 10.21 -47.62
N LEU A 13 4.33 10.49 -48.73
CA LEU A 13 5.45 9.67 -49.19
C LEU A 13 6.75 10.34 -48.76
N GLU A 14 7.50 9.69 -47.88
CA GLU A 14 8.82 10.15 -47.44
C GLU A 14 9.81 8.98 -47.47
N GLN A 15 10.92 9.13 -48.20
CA GLN A 15 12.02 8.16 -48.26
C GLN A 15 11.56 6.69 -48.46
N GLU A 16 10.77 6.47 -49.51
CA GLU A 16 10.16 5.17 -49.86
C GLU A 16 9.13 4.61 -48.86
N GLN A 17 8.74 5.37 -47.84
CA GLN A 17 7.67 4.98 -46.91
C GLN A 17 6.39 5.79 -47.15
N ALA A 18 5.27 5.09 -47.10
CA ALA A 18 3.93 5.65 -47.16
C ALA A 18 3.37 5.79 -45.73
N ILE A 19 3.18 7.04 -45.29
CA ILE A 19 2.60 7.37 -43.99
C ILE A 19 1.13 7.77 -44.21
N PRO A 20 0.15 6.93 -43.80
CA PRO A 20 -1.26 7.26 -43.93
C PRO A 20 -1.66 8.38 -42.97
N ILE A 21 -2.29 9.42 -43.49
CA ILE A 21 -2.97 10.47 -42.71
C ILE A 21 -4.41 10.02 -42.50
N LEU A 22 -4.76 9.73 -41.26
CA LEU A 22 -6.12 9.31 -40.89
C LEU A 22 -6.99 10.51 -40.52
N SER A 23 -8.29 10.40 -40.81
CA SER A 23 -9.28 11.39 -40.41
C SER A 23 -9.50 11.32 -38.90
N MET A 24 -9.28 12.45 -38.22
CA MET A 24 -9.56 12.55 -36.78
C MET A 24 -11.05 12.33 -36.49
N ASP A 25 -11.93 12.86 -37.34
CA ASP A 25 -13.38 12.70 -37.19
C ASP A 25 -13.80 11.24 -37.37
N ALA A 26 -13.18 10.52 -38.31
CA ALA A 26 -13.46 9.10 -38.51
C ALA A 26 -12.90 8.24 -37.38
N LEU A 27 -11.71 8.57 -36.88
CA LEU A 27 -11.13 7.92 -35.69
C LEU A 27 -12.01 8.15 -34.47
N LEU A 28 -12.43 9.39 -34.21
CA LEU A 28 -13.29 9.74 -33.08
C LEU A 28 -14.65 9.05 -33.19
N LYS A 29 -15.28 9.02 -34.36
CA LYS A 29 -16.55 8.33 -34.57
C LYS A 29 -16.43 6.82 -34.36
N LYS A 30 -15.29 6.22 -34.74
CA LYS A 30 -14.98 4.82 -34.46
C LYS A 30 -14.81 4.59 -32.97
N TYR A 31 -14.11 5.47 -32.26
CA TYR A 31 -13.99 5.43 -30.80
C TYR A 31 -15.34 5.64 -30.11
N GLU A 32 -16.20 6.54 -30.60
CA GLU A 32 -17.56 6.75 -30.10
C GLU A 32 -18.44 5.52 -30.33
N GLN A 33 -18.31 4.83 -31.48
CA GLN A 33 -19.01 3.57 -31.71
C GLN A 33 -18.54 2.48 -30.72
N TYR A 34 -17.23 2.35 -30.47
CA TYR A 34 -16.71 1.49 -29.40
C TYR A 34 -17.20 1.94 -28.01
N PHE A 35 -17.37 3.24 -27.79
CA PHE A 35 -17.87 3.80 -26.53
C PHE A 35 -19.37 3.53 -26.33
N VAL A 36 -20.17 3.56 -27.41
CA VAL A 36 -21.63 3.35 -27.38
C VAL A 36 -21.98 1.85 -27.30
N GLU A 37 -21.28 0.98 -28.04
CA GLU A 37 -21.43 -0.49 -27.91
C GLU A 37 -21.05 -0.99 -26.50
N PHE A 38 -20.10 -0.32 -25.84
CA PHE A 38 -19.75 -0.58 -24.45
C PHE A 38 -20.84 -0.14 -23.46
N THR A 39 -21.64 0.88 -23.80
CA THR A 39 -22.68 1.41 -22.90
C THR A 39 -24.06 0.75 -23.01
N GLU A 40 -24.40 0.09 -24.13
CA GLU A 40 -25.75 -0.46 -24.32
C GLU A 40 -25.90 -1.98 -24.07
N SER A 41 -24.83 -2.66 -23.63
CA SER A 41 -24.88 -4.09 -23.27
C SER A 41 -24.71 -4.41 -21.78
N HIS A 42 -24.60 -3.40 -20.92
CA HIS A 42 -24.56 -3.62 -19.47
C HIS A 42 -25.84 -3.10 -18.83
N GLU A 43 -26.75 -4.03 -18.49
CA GLU A 43 -27.48 -3.89 -17.23
C GLU A 43 -26.49 -3.42 -16.16
N LYS A 44 -26.88 -2.49 -15.28
CA LYS A 44 -26.03 -1.95 -14.21
C LYS A 44 -25.50 -3.06 -13.30
N GLU A 45 -24.48 -3.78 -13.72
CA GLU A 45 -23.60 -4.51 -12.86
C GLU A 45 -22.85 -3.44 -12.06
N ALA A 46 -23.00 -3.50 -10.75
CA ALA A 46 -22.22 -2.66 -9.85
C ALA A 46 -20.75 -3.02 -10.09
N VAL A 47 -20.04 -2.15 -10.81
CA VAL A 47 -18.60 -2.31 -10.98
C VAL A 47 -17.99 -2.30 -9.59
N GLU A 48 -17.38 -3.42 -9.19
CA GLU A 48 -16.80 -3.60 -7.87
C GLU A 48 -15.64 -2.61 -7.70
N GLU A 49 -15.87 -1.54 -6.92
CA GLU A 49 -14.82 -0.58 -6.56
C GLU A 49 -14.12 -1.06 -5.29
N ILE A 50 -12.80 -1.04 -5.30
CA ILE A 50 -12.01 -1.21 -4.08
C ILE A 50 -11.60 0.15 -3.54
N SER A 51 -11.46 0.23 -2.22
CA SER A 51 -10.95 1.41 -1.53
C SER A 51 -9.48 1.22 -1.18
N VAL A 52 -8.65 2.21 -1.49
CA VAL A 52 -7.19 2.19 -1.28
C VAL A 52 -6.83 3.36 -0.37
N LEU A 53 -6.21 3.06 0.77
CA LEU A 53 -5.55 4.04 1.61
C LEU A 53 -4.22 4.43 0.97
N ALA A 54 -4.08 5.69 0.56
CA ALA A 54 -2.83 6.25 0.06
C ALA A 54 -2.08 6.99 1.17
N PHE A 55 -0.77 6.76 1.26
CA PHE A 55 0.09 7.30 2.32
C PHE A 55 1.54 7.41 1.85
N LYS A 56 2.35 8.16 2.59
CA LYS A 56 3.77 8.37 2.29
C LYS A 56 4.69 7.68 3.30
N ILE A 57 5.79 7.14 2.79
CA ILE A 57 6.98 6.73 3.55
C ILE A 57 8.19 7.37 2.86
N ALA A 58 9.02 8.12 3.59
CA ALA A 58 10.16 8.87 3.08
C ALA A 58 9.82 9.64 1.79
N ASP A 59 8.74 10.43 1.83
CA ASP A 59 8.14 11.20 0.72
C ASP A 59 7.60 10.40 -0.48
N SER A 60 7.85 9.09 -0.53
CA SER A 60 7.36 8.20 -1.58
C SER A 60 5.92 7.78 -1.31
N LEU A 61 5.06 7.87 -2.33
CA LEU A 61 3.62 7.59 -2.24
C LEU A 61 3.34 6.10 -2.47
N PHE A 62 2.58 5.49 -1.58
CA PHE A 62 2.13 4.10 -1.64
C PHE A 62 0.62 4.00 -1.45
N GLY A 63 0.06 2.86 -1.85
CA GLY A 63 -1.32 2.49 -1.58
C GLY A 63 -1.43 1.12 -0.91
N LEU A 64 -2.47 0.92 -0.13
CA LEU A 64 -2.86 -0.38 0.42
C LEU A 64 -4.38 -0.45 0.51
N GLU A 65 -4.98 -1.60 0.19
CA GLU A 65 -6.43 -1.76 0.30
C GLU A 65 -6.92 -1.48 1.72
N SER A 66 -7.90 -0.59 1.85
CA SER A 66 -8.41 -0.15 3.15
C SER A 66 -9.08 -1.28 3.93
N ASP A 67 -9.58 -2.31 3.24
CA ASP A 67 -10.26 -3.43 3.88
C ASP A 67 -9.34 -4.26 4.78
N TYR A 68 -8.03 -4.18 4.54
CA TYR A 68 -7.01 -4.79 5.39
C TYR A 68 -6.58 -3.87 6.54
N VAL A 69 -7.03 -2.62 6.58
CA VAL A 69 -6.71 -1.67 7.65
C VAL A 69 -7.72 -1.82 8.78
N ASP A 70 -7.24 -2.20 9.96
CA ASP A 70 -8.04 -2.25 11.19
C ASP A 70 -8.20 -0.86 11.80
N SER A 71 -7.10 -0.11 11.88
CA SER A 71 -7.09 1.24 12.45
C SER A 71 -5.84 2.02 12.06
N ILE A 72 -5.87 3.33 12.32
CA ILE A 72 -4.68 4.19 12.18
C ILE A 72 -4.46 4.91 13.50
N SER A 73 -3.23 4.86 14.00
CA SER A 73 -2.83 5.55 15.24
C SER A 73 -1.69 6.52 15.00
N LYS A 74 -1.49 7.47 15.92
CA LYS A 74 -0.20 8.14 16.05
C LYS A 74 0.84 7.10 16.48
N LEU A 75 2.10 7.35 16.13
CA LEU A 75 3.19 6.55 16.66
C LEU A 75 3.36 6.82 18.16
N SER A 76 3.34 5.77 18.97
CA SER A 76 3.71 5.81 20.39
C SER A 76 5.12 5.26 20.60
N SER A 77 5.60 5.23 21.85
CA SER A 77 6.87 4.59 22.19
C SER A 77 6.96 3.17 21.62
N ILE A 78 8.07 2.90 20.95
CA ILE A 78 8.44 1.60 20.40
C ILE A 78 9.38 0.93 21.40
N THR A 79 9.13 -0.34 21.71
CA THR A 79 10.08 -1.21 22.41
C THR A 79 10.86 -2.00 21.36
N PRO A 80 12.17 -1.75 21.18
CA PRO A 80 12.98 -2.49 20.20
C PRO A 80 13.02 -3.98 20.53
N ILE A 81 13.20 -4.81 19.50
CA ILE A 81 13.33 -6.27 19.66
C ILE A 81 14.74 -6.67 19.23
N ASP A 82 15.47 -7.34 20.12
CA ASP A 82 16.82 -7.82 19.85
C ASP A 82 16.82 -8.84 18.70
N ASN A 83 17.75 -8.67 17.76
CA ASN A 83 17.93 -9.56 16.59
C ASN A 83 16.70 -9.66 15.66
N ALA A 84 15.78 -8.69 15.70
CA ALA A 84 14.69 -8.63 14.75
C ALA A 84 15.19 -8.28 13.33
N PRO A 85 14.47 -8.69 12.28
CA PRO A 85 14.75 -8.25 10.91
C PRO A 85 14.78 -6.73 10.80
N SER A 86 15.57 -6.18 9.86
CA SER A 86 15.79 -4.73 9.75
C SER A 86 14.53 -3.91 9.48
N ALA A 87 13.53 -4.50 8.83
CA ALA A 87 12.23 -3.88 8.62
C ALA A 87 11.39 -3.77 9.93
N VAL A 88 11.75 -4.48 11.00
CA VAL A 88 11.03 -4.44 12.28
C VAL A 88 11.64 -3.38 13.19
N LEU A 89 10.90 -2.31 13.45
CA LEU A 89 11.32 -1.28 14.41
C LEU A 89 11.14 -1.75 15.87
N GLY A 90 10.16 -2.61 16.12
CA GLY A 90 9.87 -3.19 17.42
C GLY A 90 8.38 -3.35 17.68
N VAL A 91 8.00 -3.32 18.95
CA VAL A 91 6.61 -3.44 19.41
C VAL A 91 6.11 -2.12 19.99
N MET A 92 4.91 -1.70 19.60
CA MET A 92 4.18 -0.63 20.29
C MET A 92 2.94 -1.20 20.99
N ASN A 93 2.51 -0.57 22.08
CA ASN A 93 1.23 -0.90 22.68
C ASN A 93 0.11 -0.04 22.07
N TYR A 94 -0.94 -0.69 21.57
CA TYR A 94 -2.14 -0.03 21.06
C TYR A 94 -3.37 -0.70 21.66
N ARG A 95 -4.17 0.05 22.42
CA ARG A 95 -5.39 -0.46 23.07
C ARG A 95 -5.16 -1.74 23.88
N GLN A 96 -4.04 -1.81 24.61
CA GLN A 96 -3.63 -2.97 25.41
C GLN A 96 -3.22 -4.19 24.59
N GLU A 97 -3.14 -4.06 23.27
CA GLU A 97 -2.62 -5.07 22.35
C GLU A 97 -1.22 -4.68 21.88
N ASN A 98 -0.38 -5.68 21.63
CA ASN A 98 0.95 -5.46 21.08
C ASN A 98 0.86 -5.41 19.55
N VAL A 99 1.41 -4.35 18.96
CA VAL A 99 1.48 -4.15 17.51
C VAL A 99 2.95 -4.15 17.09
N ILE A 100 3.29 -5.03 16.16
CA ILE A 100 4.62 -5.05 15.54
C ILE A 100 4.69 -3.90 14.54
N VAL A 101 5.62 -2.97 14.72
CA VAL A 101 5.76 -1.81 13.83
C VAL A 101 6.85 -2.09 12.80
N LEU A 102 6.48 -1.97 11.53
CA LEU A 102 7.35 -2.18 10.38
C LEU A 102 7.70 -0.85 9.71
N ASP A 103 8.96 -0.70 9.33
CA ASP A 103 9.44 0.31 8.38
C ASP A 103 9.76 -0.37 7.05
N LEU A 104 8.82 -0.30 6.11
CA LEU A 104 8.91 -1.05 4.85
C LEU A 104 10.05 -0.58 3.94
N LEU A 105 10.56 0.65 4.11
CA LEU A 105 11.69 1.18 3.34
C LEU A 105 13.00 1.16 4.14
N GLU A 106 12.97 0.69 5.39
CA GLU A 106 14.11 0.75 6.32
C GLU A 106 14.70 2.18 6.46
N SER A 107 13.89 3.20 6.18
CA SER A 107 14.30 4.60 6.11
C SER A 107 14.65 5.22 7.47
N ASN A 108 14.17 4.61 8.56
CA ASN A 108 14.41 5.00 9.94
C ASN A 108 15.36 4.02 10.64
N LYS A 109 16.08 3.18 9.88
CA LYS A 109 17.08 2.27 10.42
C LYS A 109 18.18 3.06 11.13
N GLY A 110 18.48 2.65 12.36
CA GLY A 110 19.44 3.35 13.20
C GLY A 110 18.90 4.64 13.84
N LEU A 111 17.64 5.01 13.58
CA LEU A 111 16.97 6.18 14.17
C LEU A 111 15.98 5.78 15.29
N ILE A 112 16.22 4.63 15.94
CA ILE A 112 15.33 4.08 16.96
C ILE A 112 15.27 4.97 18.20
N GLU A 113 16.37 5.66 18.52
CA GLU A 113 16.44 6.60 19.64
C GLU A 113 15.60 7.86 19.34
N GLU A 114 15.66 8.36 18.11
CA GLU A 114 14.88 9.50 17.62
C GLU A 114 13.39 9.16 17.54
N LEU A 115 13.04 7.90 17.28
CA LEU A 115 11.65 7.42 17.39
C LEU A 115 11.11 7.47 18.83
N GLN A 116 11.94 7.77 19.84
CA GLN A 116 11.49 8.09 21.20
C GLN A 116 11.23 9.58 21.42
N ASP A 117 11.70 10.47 20.54
CA ASP A 117 11.44 11.91 20.61
C ASP A 117 9.98 12.21 20.20
N GLU A 118 9.27 12.97 21.04
CA GLU A 118 7.86 13.30 20.81
C GLU A 118 7.63 14.17 19.56
N LYS A 119 8.57 15.07 19.22
CA LYS A 119 8.48 15.89 18.01
C LYS A 119 8.68 15.03 16.77
N PHE A 120 9.59 14.06 16.82
CA PHE A 120 9.80 13.13 15.71
C PHE A 120 8.56 12.24 15.49
N LYS A 121 7.92 11.79 16.57
CA LYS A 121 6.69 10.98 16.54
C LYS A 121 5.45 11.73 16.06
N GLU A 122 5.36 13.05 16.28
CA GLU A 122 4.12 13.83 16.06
C GLU A 122 3.54 13.67 14.65
N ASN A 123 4.42 13.59 13.64
CA ASN A 123 4.03 13.48 12.24
C ASN A 123 3.86 12.03 11.79
N LYS A 124 4.41 11.07 12.52
CA LYS A 124 4.36 9.65 12.15
C LYS A 124 2.97 9.05 12.46
N ARG A 125 2.55 8.13 11.61
CA ARG A 125 1.33 7.34 11.74
C ARG A 125 1.68 5.86 11.66
N VAL A 126 0.90 5.04 12.35
CA VAL A 126 1.00 3.58 12.23
C VAL A 126 -0.32 3.08 11.66
N ILE A 127 -0.24 2.49 10.47
CA ILE A 127 -1.36 1.87 9.77
C ILE A 127 -1.44 0.43 10.25
N ILE A 128 -2.41 0.13 11.11
CA ILE A 128 -2.56 -1.17 11.76
C ILE A 128 -3.39 -2.06 10.84
N LEU A 129 -2.81 -3.17 10.42
CA LEU A 129 -3.42 -4.16 9.56
C LEU A 129 -4.19 -5.21 10.38
N ARG A 130 -5.32 -5.65 9.82
CA ARG A 130 -6.10 -6.76 10.35
C ARG A 130 -5.31 -8.06 10.21
N ASN A 131 -4.91 -8.64 11.33
CA ASN A 131 -4.31 -9.98 11.41
C ASN A 131 -4.83 -10.68 12.67
N GLY A 132 -5.09 -11.99 12.58
CA GLY A 132 -5.90 -12.73 13.55
C GLY A 132 -5.33 -12.74 14.97
N GLU A 133 -4.09 -13.19 15.14
CA GLU A 133 -3.52 -13.43 16.49
C GLU A 133 -2.60 -12.32 16.98
N PHE A 134 -2.04 -11.50 16.09
CA PHE A 134 -1.17 -10.39 16.46
C PHE A 134 -1.25 -9.29 15.41
N LYS A 135 -1.17 -8.03 15.84
CA LYS A 135 -1.36 -6.88 14.95
C LYS A 135 -0.04 -6.44 14.34
N VAL A 136 -0.08 -6.15 13.04
CA VAL A 136 1.06 -5.62 12.29
C VAL A 136 0.74 -4.18 11.93
N GLY A 137 1.68 -3.27 12.15
CA GLY A 137 1.58 -1.86 11.86
C GLY A 137 2.62 -1.47 10.83
N ILE A 138 2.24 -0.68 9.83
CA ILE A 138 3.17 -0.04 8.89
C ILE A 138 3.41 1.41 9.36
N LEU A 139 4.67 1.79 9.54
CA LEU A 139 5.05 3.17 9.81
C LEU A 139 4.88 4.01 8.53
N ALA A 140 4.19 5.14 8.66
CA ALA A 140 3.97 6.11 7.59
C ALA A 140 4.25 7.53 8.10
N ASP A 141 4.66 8.41 7.19
CA ASP A 141 4.90 9.83 7.48
C ASP A 141 3.64 10.68 7.31
N LYS A 142 2.77 10.30 6.36
CA LYS A 142 1.59 11.08 6.04
C LYS A 142 0.52 10.21 5.40
N LEU A 143 -0.74 10.47 5.73
CA LEU A 143 -1.88 9.91 5.01
C LEU A 143 -2.33 10.92 3.94
N GLU A 144 -2.51 10.46 2.71
CA GLU A 144 -3.07 11.28 1.63
C GLU A 144 -4.60 11.15 1.54
N GLY A 145 -5.15 10.01 1.98
CA GLY A 145 -6.59 9.77 2.03
C GLY A 145 -6.98 8.39 1.52
N ILE A 146 -8.28 8.16 1.43
CA ILE A 146 -8.84 6.95 0.82
C ILE A 146 -9.33 7.30 -0.58
N PHE A 147 -8.92 6.50 -1.55
CA PHE A 147 -9.25 6.67 -2.96
C PHE A 147 -9.87 5.39 -3.48
N LYS A 148 -10.92 5.52 -4.29
CA LYS A 148 -11.54 4.38 -4.95
C LYS A 148 -10.86 4.10 -6.28
N THR A 149 -10.74 2.82 -6.61
CA THR A 149 -10.28 2.37 -7.92
C THR A 149 -10.98 1.08 -8.30
N GLN A 150 -11.10 0.83 -9.60
CA GLN A 150 -11.56 -0.46 -10.10
C GLN A 150 -10.38 -1.43 -10.12
N PRO A 151 -10.57 -2.72 -9.75
CA PRO A 151 -9.54 -3.74 -9.86
C PRO A 151 -8.93 -3.84 -11.26
N SER A 152 -9.74 -3.64 -12.31
CA SER A 152 -9.32 -3.64 -13.71
C SER A 152 -8.29 -2.56 -14.07
N LEU A 153 -8.23 -1.46 -13.30
CA LEU A 153 -7.27 -0.37 -13.50
C LEU A 153 -5.94 -0.59 -12.76
N ILE A 154 -5.83 -1.68 -12.00
CA ILE A 154 -4.61 -2.02 -11.27
C ILE A 154 -3.70 -2.79 -12.23
N THR A 155 -2.59 -2.16 -12.58
CA THR A 155 -1.59 -2.77 -13.45
C THR A 155 -0.71 -3.71 -12.63
N THR A 156 -0.66 -4.97 -13.02
CA THR A 156 0.28 -5.97 -12.48
C THR A 156 1.31 -6.29 -13.56
N SER A 157 2.61 -6.29 -13.23
CA SER A 157 3.63 -6.76 -14.16
C SER A 157 3.66 -8.29 -14.19
N SER A 158 3.89 -8.88 -15.36
CA SER A 158 4.10 -10.33 -15.49
C SER A 158 5.29 -10.84 -14.67
N MET A 159 6.28 -9.97 -14.42
CA MET A 159 7.40 -10.23 -13.50
C MET A 159 6.99 -10.21 -12.03
N MET A 160 5.79 -9.72 -11.69
CA MET A 160 5.25 -9.64 -10.33
C MET A 160 4.31 -10.79 -9.95
N GLN A 161 4.13 -11.77 -10.83
CA GLN A 161 3.23 -12.93 -10.61
C GLN A 161 3.67 -13.89 -9.50
N SER A 162 4.82 -13.68 -8.85
CA SER A 162 5.17 -14.45 -7.65
C SER A 162 4.38 -13.94 -6.45
N GLU A 163 3.67 -14.82 -5.77
CA GLU A 163 2.83 -14.49 -4.60
C GLU A 163 3.60 -13.88 -3.42
N GLU A 164 4.94 -13.85 -3.43
CA GLU A 164 5.79 -13.39 -2.32
C GLU A 164 6.22 -11.91 -2.38
N LYS A 165 5.73 -11.10 -3.34
CA LYS A 165 6.20 -9.71 -3.48
C LYS A 165 5.48 -8.72 -2.57
N LEU A 166 6.25 -7.78 -2.01
CA LEU A 166 5.73 -6.65 -1.23
C LEU A 166 4.74 -5.79 -2.03
N ILE A 167 4.93 -5.66 -3.34
CA ILE A 167 4.07 -4.88 -4.25
C ILE A 167 3.18 -5.83 -5.03
N ARG A 168 1.87 -5.64 -4.93
CA ARG A 168 0.87 -6.42 -5.68
C ARG A 168 0.57 -5.86 -7.08
N GLY A 169 0.81 -4.57 -7.28
CA GLY A 169 0.47 -3.87 -8.52
C GLY A 169 0.62 -2.37 -8.38
N PHE A 170 0.10 -1.63 -9.35
CA PHE A 170 0.19 -0.18 -9.42
C PHE A 170 -1.17 0.41 -9.79
N MET A 171 -1.52 1.55 -9.19
CA MET A 171 -2.69 2.35 -9.58
C MET A 171 -2.25 3.73 -10.04
N GLN A 172 -3.05 4.38 -10.89
CA GLN A 172 -2.86 5.78 -11.22
C GLN A 172 -3.66 6.66 -10.25
N LEU A 173 -3.01 7.65 -9.64
CA LEU A 173 -3.65 8.60 -8.75
C LEU A 173 -3.10 10.01 -9.03
N ARG A 174 -3.96 10.93 -9.49
CA ARG A 174 -3.60 12.33 -9.78
C ARG A 174 -2.36 12.48 -10.69
N GLY A 175 -2.23 11.61 -11.69
CA GLY A 175 -1.09 11.60 -12.61
C GLY A 175 0.17 10.89 -12.09
N PHE A 176 0.15 10.36 -10.87
CA PHE A 176 1.24 9.57 -10.31
C PHE A 176 0.95 8.07 -10.41
N THR A 177 1.97 7.27 -10.67
CA THR A 177 1.92 5.82 -10.48
C THR A 177 2.19 5.49 -9.03
N VAL A 178 1.19 4.91 -8.37
CA VAL A 178 1.22 4.56 -6.95
C VAL A 178 1.38 3.05 -6.81
N PRO A 179 2.52 2.55 -6.28
CA PRO A 179 2.70 1.15 -5.94
C PRO A 179 1.72 0.73 -4.84
N LEU A 180 1.02 -0.37 -5.06
CA LEU A 180 0.11 -0.99 -4.09
C LEU A 180 0.85 -2.07 -3.31
N ILE A 181 0.94 -1.89 -2.00
CA ILE A 181 1.50 -2.87 -1.07
C ILE A 181 0.53 -4.06 -0.97
N ASN A 182 1.08 -5.27 -0.94
CA ASN A 182 0.34 -6.49 -0.66
C ASN A 182 0.20 -6.68 0.86
N PRO A 183 -0.98 -6.39 1.46
CA PRO A 183 -1.17 -6.51 2.90
C PRO A 183 -0.94 -7.94 3.41
N LYS A 184 -1.32 -8.95 2.61
CA LYS A 184 -1.15 -10.36 2.98
C LYS A 184 0.33 -10.72 3.15
N ASN A 185 1.19 -10.18 2.31
CA ASN A 185 2.63 -10.46 2.36
C ASN A 185 3.33 -9.72 3.50
N VAL A 186 2.89 -8.49 3.77
CA VAL A 186 3.34 -7.77 4.96
C VAL A 186 2.98 -8.57 6.22
N ILE A 187 1.74 -9.07 6.32
CA ILE A 187 1.31 -9.89 7.44
C ILE A 187 2.06 -11.23 7.50
N SER A 188 2.14 -11.97 6.40
CA SER A 188 2.75 -13.30 6.39
C SER A 188 4.24 -13.28 6.68
N SER A 189 4.97 -12.25 6.20
CA SER A 189 6.39 -12.08 6.49
C SER A 189 6.68 -11.97 7.98
N THR A 190 5.71 -11.46 8.76
CA THR A 190 5.84 -11.37 10.22
C THR A 190 5.60 -12.66 10.98
N ASN A 191 4.94 -13.66 10.37
CA ASN A 191 4.71 -14.95 11.00
C ASN A 191 6.02 -15.69 11.29
N SER A 192 7.03 -15.54 10.43
CA SER A 192 8.32 -16.25 10.52
C SER A 192 9.12 -15.93 11.78
N PHE A 193 8.81 -14.81 12.45
CA PHE A 193 9.52 -14.37 13.66
C PHE A 193 8.57 -14.13 14.84
N LYS A 194 7.34 -14.66 14.76
CA LYS A 194 6.30 -14.53 15.81
C LYS A 194 6.80 -14.96 17.19
N ASP A 195 7.49 -16.10 17.28
CA ASP A 195 7.95 -16.64 18.55
C ASP A 195 9.02 -15.76 19.22
N LEU A 196 9.90 -15.15 18.42
CA LEU A 196 10.90 -14.18 18.90
C LEU A 196 10.20 -13.00 19.57
N ILE A 197 9.15 -12.49 18.92
CA ILE A 197 8.40 -11.32 19.36
C ILE A 197 7.61 -11.63 20.64
N ILE A 198 6.90 -12.77 20.68
CA ILE A 198 6.15 -13.19 21.88
C ILE A 198 7.09 -13.32 23.08
N LYS A 199 8.25 -13.97 22.90
CA LYS A 199 9.23 -14.15 23.95
C LYS A 199 9.75 -12.82 24.49
N GLU A 200 10.01 -11.84 23.63
CA GLU A 200 10.49 -10.53 24.05
C GLU A 200 9.39 -9.75 24.80
N ILE A 201 8.13 -9.79 24.32
CA ILE A 201 6.99 -9.21 25.02
C ILE A 201 6.83 -9.79 26.43
N GLU A 202 6.92 -11.12 26.58
CA GLU A 202 6.80 -11.80 27.87
C GLU A 202 7.94 -11.41 28.83
N LYS A 203 9.17 -11.30 28.33
CA LYS A 203 10.35 -10.87 29.09
C LYS A 203 10.16 -9.46 29.67
N HIS A 204 9.74 -8.49 28.84
CA HIS A 204 9.50 -7.11 29.27
C HIS A 204 8.32 -7.01 30.27
N SER A 205 7.24 -7.77 30.05
CA SER A 205 6.10 -7.78 30.98
C SER A 205 6.44 -8.35 32.36
N SER A 206 7.35 -9.33 32.42
CA SER A 206 7.80 -9.98 33.64
C SER A 206 8.76 -9.12 34.48
N GLN A 207 9.61 -8.33 33.82
CA GLN A 207 10.52 -7.39 34.48
C GLN A 207 9.76 -6.20 35.10
N ALA A 208 8.79 -5.62 34.36
CA ALA A 208 7.97 -4.52 34.87
C ALA A 208 7.13 -4.90 36.11
N LYS A 209 6.72 -6.17 36.25
CA LYS A 209 6.03 -6.68 37.44
C LYS A 209 6.95 -6.86 38.66
N LYS A 210 8.22 -7.18 38.46
CA LYS A 210 9.20 -7.34 39.56
C LYS A 210 9.61 -5.99 40.16
N GLU A 211 9.80 -4.96 39.34
CA GLU A 211 10.15 -3.61 39.80
C GLU A 211 9.03 -2.91 40.58
N LYS A 212 7.77 -3.09 40.16
CA LYS A 212 6.61 -2.58 40.91
C LYS A 212 6.43 -3.25 42.28
N ARG A 213 6.93 -4.47 42.48
CA ARG A 213 6.89 -5.18 43.77
C ARG A 213 8.01 -4.76 44.72
N SER A 214 9.17 -4.31 44.23
CA SER A 214 10.24 -3.81 45.11
C SER A 214 9.96 -2.40 45.62
N LYS A 215 9.40 -1.50 44.78
CA LYS A 215 9.03 -0.13 45.16
C LYS A 215 7.85 0.00 46.15
N LYS A 216 7.11 -1.09 46.40
CA LYS A 216 5.97 -1.13 47.35
C LYS A 216 6.36 -1.67 48.73
N ARG A 217 7.63 -2.07 48.91
CA ARG A 217 8.17 -2.70 50.13
C ARG A 217 9.28 -1.88 50.79
N GLY A 218 9.69 -0.76 50.19
CA GLY A 218 10.53 0.27 50.81
C GLY A 218 9.70 1.52 51.04
#